data_AF-A0A1Z9UJS3-F1
#
_entry.id   AF-A0A1Z9UJS3-F1
#
_cell.length_a   1.000
_cell.length_b   1.000
_cell.length_c   1.000
_cell.angle_alpha   90.00
_cell.angle_beta   90.00
_cell.angle_gamma   90.00
#
_symmetry.space_group_name_H-M   'P 1'
#
loop_
_entity.id
_entity.type
_entity.pdbx_description
1 polymer ?
#
loop_
_entity_poly.entity_id
_entity_poly.type
_entity_poly.pdbx_seq_one_letter_code
_entity_poly.pdbx_strand_id
1 'polypeptide(L)'
;MIILYGYLTYWIVAAIGVTYGYHRYFAHGDYKANSLVEIVLLYLGLLCGGRSALTWAGVHRIHHDHADTDRDPHSPKNYPWYVILFSLWKVKQIPKKYMIDLMRNPRVMFFHKYGKFIFVAHWIITPLFFGVNAVIINLMLFILSYVGFGILNFYGHDAKGPANNLLINLIAPFEGNHKDHHDYSKI
;
A
#
# COMPACT_ATOMS: atom_id res chain seq x y z
N MET A 1 -9.55 3.42 -24.95
CA MET A 1 -9.26 2.01 -24.62
C MET A 1 -8.09 1.87 -23.65
N ILE A 2 -6.90 2.41 -23.94
CA ILE A 2 -5.71 2.26 -23.06
C ILE A 2 -5.91 2.75 -21.62
N ILE A 3 -6.62 3.86 -21.41
CA ILE A 3 -6.91 4.37 -20.06
C ILE A 3 -7.76 3.39 -19.25
N LEU A 4 -8.80 2.81 -19.86
CA LEU A 4 -9.62 1.80 -19.19
C LEU A 4 -8.78 0.56 -18.83
N TYR A 5 -7.95 0.09 -19.77
CA TYR A 5 -7.03 -1.02 -19.49
C TYR A 5 -6.02 -0.70 -18.39
N GLY A 6 -5.46 0.51 -18.37
CA GLY A 6 -4.55 0.97 -17.34
C GLY A 6 -5.23 1.03 -15.97
N TYR A 7 -6.46 1.54 -15.90
CA TYR A 7 -7.25 1.55 -14.67
C TYR A 7 -7.57 0.13 -14.18
N LEU A 8 -8.01 -0.78 -15.07
CA LEU A 8 -8.28 -2.18 -14.68
C LEU A 8 -7.02 -2.90 -14.22
N THR A 9 -5.90 -2.68 -14.91
CA THR A 9 -4.59 -3.22 -14.53
C THR A 9 -4.19 -2.70 -13.16
N TYR A 10 -4.30 -1.38 -12.94
CA TYR A 10 -4.09 -0.75 -11.65
C TYR A 10 -4.92 -1.42 -10.56
N TRP A 11 -6.24 -1.52 -10.78
CA TRP A 11 -7.17 -2.01 -9.78
C TRP A 11 -6.84 -3.44 -9.36
N ILE A 12 -6.55 -4.32 -10.32
CA ILE A 12 -6.16 -5.72 -10.04
C ILE A 12 -4.81 -5.78 -9.31
N VAL A 13 -3.81 -5.05 -9.79
CA VAL A 13 -2.46 -5.05 -9.20
C VAL A 13 -2.48 -4.49 -7.78
N ALA A 14 -3.20 -3.40 -7.53
CA ALA A 14 -3.35 -2.79 -6.21
C ALA A 14 -4.15 -3.69 -5.26
N ALA A 15 -5.23 -4.32 -5.74
CA ALA A 15 -5.98 -5.28 -4.94
C ALA A 15 -5.08 -6.44 -4.48
N ILE A 16 -4.30 -7.04 -5.38
CA ILE A 16 -3.46 -8.19 -5.03
C ILE A 16 -2.24 -7.74 -4.21
N GLY A 17 -1.50 -6.74 -4.68
CA GLY A 17 -0.22 -6.33 -4.11
C GLY A 17 -0.33 -5.53 -2.82
N VAL A 18 -1.28 -4.59 -2.76
CA VAL A 18 -1.47 -3.72 -1.60
C VAL A 18 -2.49 -4.33 -0.65
N THR A 19 -3.74 -4.49 -1.08
CA THR A 19 -4.84 -4.93 -0.19
C THR A 19 -4.61 -6.34 0.35
N TYR A 20 -4.48 -7.35 -0.51
CA TYR A 20 -4.23 -8.71 -0.04
C TYR A 20 -2.78 -8.89 0.41
N GLY A 21 -1.82 -8.27 -0.27
CA GLY A 21 -0.39 -8.37 0.04
C GLY A 21 0.05 -7.54 1.23
N TYR A 22 0.41 -6.28 1.01
CA TYR A 22 1.01 -5.43 2.03
C TYR A 22 0.13 -5.27 3.27
N HIS A 23 -1.16 -5.14 3.06
CA HIS A 23 -2.13 -4.87 4.10
C HIS A 23 -2.53 -6.16 4.84
N ARG A 24 -3.40 -6.99 4.25
CA ARG A 24 -3.97 -8.16 4.94
C ARG A 24 -2.92 -9.23 5.27
N TYR A 25 -1.98 -9.52 4.36
CA TYR A 25 -0.97 -10.54 4.60
C TYR A 25 0.22 -10.03 5.42
N PHE A 26 0.93 -9.00 4.96
CA PHE A 26 2.16 -8.57 5.62
C PHE A 26 1.92 -7.70 6.86
N ALA A 27 0.88 -6.87 6.90
CA ALA A 27 0.60 -6.06 8.09
C ALA A 27 -0.20 -6.84 9.14
N HIS A 28 -1.28 -7.54 8.75
CA HIS A 28 -2.19 -8.19 9.71
C HIS A 28 -2.02 -9.71 9.85
N GLY A 29 -1.36 -10.38 8.90
CA GLY A 29 -1.19 -11.83 8.95
C GLY A 29 -2.50 -12.61 8.84
N ASP A 30 -3.50 -12.05 8.13
CA ASP A 30 -4.87 -12.56 8.06
C ASP A 30 -4.99 -13.97 7.48
N TYR A 31 -4.02 -14.38 6.67
CA TYR A 31 -4.00 -15.69 6.04
C TYR A 31 -2.58 -16.24 5.89
N LYS A 32 -2.48 -17.54 5.59
CA LYS A 32 -1.21 -18.20 5.28
C LYS A 32 -1.05 -18.32 3.76
N ALA A 33 0.17 -18.12 3.30
CA ALA A 33 0.53 -18.19 1.89
C ALA A 33 1.86 -18.93 1.74
N ASN A 34 2.04 -19.60 0.60
CA ASN A 34 3.33 -20.21 0.27
C ASN A 34 4.30 -19.15 -0.28
N SER A 35 5.58 -19.52 -0.41
CA SER A 35 6.62 -18.57 -0.83
C SER A 35 6.43 -17.99 -2.23
N LEU A 36 5.80 -18.72 -3.16
CA LEU A 36 5.52 -18.19 -4.49
C LEU A 36 4.48 -17.07 -4.40
N VAL A 37 3.41 -17.28 -3.64
CA VAL A 37 2.40 -16.25 -3.40
C VAL A 37 3.03 -15.04 -2.71
N GLU A 38 3.87 -15.22 -1.68
CA GLU A 38 4.58 -14.09 -1.05
C GLU A 38 5.38 -13.25 -2.06
N ILE A 39 6.11 -13.91 -2.97
CA ILE A 39 6.91 -13.21 -4.00
C ILE A 39 6.01 -12.43 -4.96
N VAL A 40 4.88 -13.00 -5.38
CA VAL A 40 3.90 -12.30 -6.23
C VAL A 40 3.33 -11.08 -5.52
N LEU A 41 2.92 -11.21 -4.25
CA LEU A 41 2.39 -10.11 -3.44
C LEU A 41 3.44 -8.99 -3.29
N LEU A 42 4.69 -9.35 -2.99
CA LEU A 42 5.80 -8.40 -2.86
C LEU A 42 6.09 -7.67 -4.17
N TYR A 43 6.09 -8.39 -5.29
CA TYR A 43 6.32 -7.82 -6.60
C TYR A 43 5.22 -6.85 -7.00
N LEU A 44 3.95 -7.25 -6.91
CA LEU A 44 2.82 -6.41 -7.29
C LEU A 44 2.69 -5.18 -6.37
N GLY A 45 2.90 -5.34 -5.07
CA GLY A 45 2.92 -4.21 -4.13
C GLY A 45 4.08 -3.24 -4.39
N LEU A 46 5.25 -3.74 -4.83
CA LEU A 46 6.37 -2.89 -5.27
C LEU A 46 6.00 -2.05 -6.49
N LEU A 47 5.25 -2.59 -7.46
CA LEU A 47 4.86 -1.85 -8.67
C LEU A 47 3.91 -0.68 -8.36
N CYS A 48 3.16 -0.75 -7.25
CA CYS A 48 2.34 0.36 -6.75
C CYS A 48 3.15 1.55 -6.21
N GLY A 49 4.49 1.48 -6.19
CA GLY A 49 5.36 2.65 -5.98
C GLY A 49 5.44 3.16 -4.54
N GLY A 50 4.83 2.47 -3.59
CA GLY A 50 4.90 2.78 -2.17
C GLY A 50 6.25 2.46 -1.54
N ARG A 51 6.30 2.48 -0.20
CA ARG A 51 7.46 1.99 0.55
C ARG A 51 7.57 0.46 0.42
N SER A 52 8.72 -0.13 0.74
CA SER A 52 8.84 -1.59 0.80
C SER A 52 7.81 -2.21 1.76
N ALA A 53 7.39 -3.45 1.54
CA ALA A 53 6.43 -4.15 2.40
C ALA A 53 6.78 -4.05 3.89
N LEU A 54 8.06 -4.22 4.23
CA LEU A 54 8.60 -4.09 5.59
C LEU A 54 8.20 -2.75 6.24
N THR A 55 8.54 -1.66 5.56
CA THR A 55 8.31 -0.31 6.07
C THR A 55 6.86 0.14 5.93
N TRP A 56 6.14 -0.33 4.90
CA TRP A 56 4.73 -0.02 4.71
C TRP A 56 3.91 -0.66 5.84
N ALA A 57 4.08 -1.96 6.06
CA ALA A 57 3.39 -2.69 7.13
C ALA A 57 3.79 -2.16 8.52
N GLY A 58 5.08 -1.82 8.71
CA GLY A 58 5.53 -1.21 9.97
C GLY A 58 4.85 0.11 10.28
N VAL A 59 4.66 0.98 9.29
CA VAL A 59 3.92 2.24 9.47
C VAL A 59 2.43 2.00 9.68
N HIS A 60 1.84 1.09 8.89
CA HIS A 60 0.43 0.71 9.02
C HIS A 60 0.10 0.19 10.43
N ARG A 61 0.97 -0.65 10.99
CA ARG A 61 0.81 -1.15 12.37
C ARG A 61 0.94 -0.04 13.42
N ILE A 62 1.80 0.97 13.21
CA ILE A 62 1.83 2.15 14.10
C ILE A 62 0.50 2.90 14.00
N HIS A 63 -0.01 3.08 12.78
CA HIS A 63 -1.30 3.72 12.56
C HIS A 63 -2.41 2.97 13.29
N HIS A 64 -2.50 1.65 13.19
CA HIS A 64 -3.50 0.89 13.97
C HIS A 64 -3.35 1.03 15.49
N ASP A 65 -2.12 0.96 16.02
CA ASP A 65 -1.85 1.10 17.46
C ASP A 65 -2.22 2.49 18.01
N HIS A 66 -2.15 3.51 17.16
CA HIS A 66 -2.22 4.92 17.55
C HIS A 66 -3.21 5.74 16.73
N ALA A 67 -4.18 5.08 16.09
CA ALA A 67 -5.07 5.67 15.10
C ALA A 67 -5.72 6.95 15.63
N ASP A 68 -5.67 8.01 14.83
CA ASP A 68 -6.29 9.31 15.15
C ASP A 68 -5.78 9.98 16.43
N THR A 69 -4.60 9.59 16.93
CA THR A 69 -3.86 10.27 18.01
C THR A 69 -2.65 11.03 17.47
N ASP A 70 -1.99 11.83 18.31
CA ASP A 70 -0.76 12.56 17.95
C ASP A 70 0.41 11.63 17.53
N ARG A 71 0.33 10.33 17.87
CA ARG A 71 1.34 9.33 17.52
C ARG A 71 1.05 8.62 16.19
N ASP A 72 -0.10 8.88 15.58
CA ASP A 72 -0.42 8.38 14.25
C ASP A 72 0.44 9.07 13.18
N PRO A 73 1.23 8.32 12.39
CA PRO A 73 2.13 8.86 11.38
C PRO A 73 1.43 9.60 10.24
N HIS A 74 0.13 9.38 10.02
CA HIS A 74 -0.62 9.97 8.92
C HIS A 74 -2.09 10.25 9.26
N SER A 75 -2.37 10.56 10.54
CA SER A 75 -3.70 11.00 10.95
C SER A 75 -4.11 12.29 10.24
N PRO A 76 -5.31 12.36 9.66
CA PRO A 76 -5.90 13.59 9.13
C PRO A 76 -6.10 14.69 10.17
N LYS A 77 -6.07 14.38 11.46
CA LYS A 77 -6.12 15.37 12.55
C LYS A 77 -4.79 16.08 12.75
N ASN A 78 -3.68 15.42 12.43
CA ASN A 78 -2.33 15.91 12.70
C ASN A 78 -1.76 16.75 11.54
N TYR A 79 -2.36 16.66 10.35
CA TYR A 79 -1.82 17.24 9.13
C TYR A 79 -2.89 17.94 8.29
N PRO A 80 -2.52 18.98 7.51
CA PRO A 80 -3.40 19.53 6.48
C PRO A 80 -3.82 18.45 5.48
N TRP A 81 -5.05 18.57 4.96
CA TRP A 81 -5.65 17.60 4.03
C TRP A 81 -4.73 17.20 2.86
N TYR A 82 -3.99 18.15 2.29
CA TYR A 82 -3.12 17.90 1.13
C TYR A 82 -1.91 17.04 1.49
N VAL A 83 -1.42 17.10 2.74
CA VAL A 83 -0.30 16.25 3.19
C VAL A 83 -0.74 14.79 3.25
N ILE A 84 -1.99 14.53 3.65
CA ILE A 84 -2.55 13.18 3.67
C ILE A 84 -2.89 12.71 2.26
N LEU A 85 -3.66 13.48 1.49
CA LEU A 85 -4.08 13.11 0.14
C LEU A 85 -2.92 12.87 -0.82
N PHE A 86 -1.80 13.58 -0.66
CA PHE A 86 -0.61 13.39 -1.49
C PHE A 86 0.49 12.57 -0.79
N SER A 87 0.20 11.94 0.35
CA SER A 87 1.15 11.09 1.10
C SER A 87 2.50 11.76 1.40
N LEU A 88 2.49 13.07 1.72
CA LEU A 88 3.69 13.89 1.93
C LEU A 88 4.26 13.79 3.37
N TRP A 89 3.59 13.04 4.24
CA TRP A 89 4.01 12.79 5.61
C TRP A 89 5.26 11.90 5.67
N LYS A 90 6.04 12.05 6.75
CA LYS A 90 7.31 11.35 6.95
C LYS A 90 7.38 10.71 8.33
N VAL A 91 7.87 9.48 8.36
CA VAL A 91 8.16 8.75 9.61
C VAL A 91 9.66 8.73 9.79
N LYS A 92 10.15 9.30 10.90
CA LYS A 92 11.59 9.37 11.20
C LYS A 92 12.18 8.00 11.49
N GLN A 93 11.48 7.20 12.29
CA GLN A 93 11.92 5.86 12.68
C GLN A 93 10.71 4.98 12.95
N ILE A 94 10.74 3.75 12.44
CA ILE A 94 9.73 2.73 12.73
C ILE A 94 10.32 1.83 13.82
N PRO A 95 9.71 1.76 15.02
CA PRO A 95 10.20 0.87 16.08
C PRO A 95 10.25 -0.58 15.62
N LYS A 96 11.32 -1.29 15.97
CA LYS A 96 11.57 -2.68 15.53
C LYS A 96 10.41 -3.63 15.85
N LYS A 97 9.66 -3.38 16.94
CA LYS A 97 8.50 -4.20 17.33
C LYS A 97 7.45 -4.33 16.22
N TYR A 98 7.28 -3.30 15.38
CA TYR A 98 6.29 -3.29 14.28
C TYR A 98 6.76 -4.01 13.03
N MET A 99 8.01 -4.49 12.98
CA MET A 99 8.61 -5.06 11.77
C MET A 99 9.37 -6.36 12.02
N ILE A 100 9.48 -6.82 13.26
CA ILE A 100 10.43 -7.87 13.65
C ILE A 100 10.17 -9.22 12.97
N ASP A 101 8.90 -9.57 12.79
CA ASP A 101 8.43 -10.74 12.05
C ASP A 101 8.80 -10.65 10.56
N LEU A 102 8.55 -9.48 9.95
CA LEU A 102 8.88 -9.23 8.54
C LEU A 102 10.39 -9.19 8.30
N MET A 103 11.18 -8.70 9.25
CA MET A 103 12.65 -8.74 9.20
C MET A 103 13.21 -10.17 9.18
N ARG A 104 12.49 -11.13 9.76
CA ARG A 104 12.87 -12.55 9.75
C ARG A 104 12.48 -13.24 8.44
N ASN A 105 11.65 -12.62 7.60
CA ASN A 105 11.26 -13.17 6.32
C ASN A 105 12.28 -12.79 5.23
N PRO A 106 13.14 -13.71 4.75
CA PRO A 106 14.16 -13.39 3.75
C PRO A 106 13.59 -12.87 2.42
N ARG A 107 12.36 -13.23 2.04
CA ARG A 107 11.73 -12.71 0.81
C ARG A 107 11.36 -11.24 0.97
N VAL A 108 10.77 -10.87 2.11
CA VAL A 108 10.51 -9.46 2.45
C VAL A 108 11.83 -8.67 2.46
N MET A 109 12.87 -9.22 3.08
CA MET A 109 14.19 -8.57 3.13
C MET A 109 14.87 -8.46 1.77
N PHE A 110 14.67 -9.44 0.87
CA PHE A 110 15.14 -9.37 -0.51
C PHE A 110 14.50 -8.19 -1.24
N PHE A 111 13.17 -8.06 -1.19
CA PHE A 111 12.46 -6.93 -1.81
C PHE A 111 12.75 -5.59 -1.11
N HIS A 112 12.98 -5.59 0.20
CA HIS A 112 13.41 -4.39 0.92
C HIS A 112 14.79 -3.90 0.42
N LYS A 113 15.74 -4.82 0.24
CA LYS A 113 17.11 -4.48 -0.20
C LYS A 113 17.22 -4.16 -1.68
N TYR A 114 16.53 -4.92 -2.54
CA TYR A 114 16.71 -4.85 -4.00
C TYR A 114 15.49 -4.28 -4.76
N GLY A 115 14.40 -3.96 -4.06
CA GLY A 115 13.15 -3.51 -4.68
C GLY A 115 13.32 -2.33 -5.64
N LYS A 116 14.20 -1.37 -5.34
CA LYS A 116 14.49 -0.26 -6.25
C LYS A 116 15.03 -0.74 -7.60
N PHE A 117 15.94 -1.72 -7.61
CA PHE A 117 16.51 -2.26 -8.84
C PHE A 117 15.49 -3.08 -9.62
N ILE A 118 14.66 -3.88 -8.93
CA ILE A 118 13.56 -4.64 -9.54
C ILE A 118 12.55 -3.69 -10.19
N PHE A 119 12.19 -2.61 -9.50
CA PHE A 119 11.27 -1.59 -10.02
C PHE A 119 11.84 -0.91 -11.26
N VAL A 120 13.10 -0.44 -11.22
CA VAL A 120 13.75 0.16 -12.39
C VAL A 120 13.84 -0.84 -13.55
N ALA A 121 14.18 -2.11 -13.27
CA ALA A 121 14.21 -3.15 -14.29
C ALA A 121 12.83 -3.37 -14.93
N HIS A 122 11.75 -3.41 -14.14
CA HIS A 122 10.37 -3.48 -14.67
C HIS A 122 10.05 -2.30 -15.60
N TRP A 123 10.44 -1.08 -15.20
CA TRP A 123 10.22 0.14 -15.99
C TRP A 123 11.06 0.23 -17.26
N ILE A 124 12.16 -0.51 -17.36
CA ILE A 124 12.97 -0.63 -18.59
C ILE A 124 12.46 -1.78 -19.47
N ILE A 125 12.21 -2.94 -18.87
CA ILE A 125 11.83 -4.16 -19.60
C ILE A 125 10.44 -4.00 -20.23
N THR A 126 9.44 -3.54 -19.47
CA THR A 126 8.07 -3.54 -19.98
C THR A 126 7.87 -2.64 -21.21
N PRO A 127 8.45 -1.42 -21.33
CA PRO A 127 8.37 -0.66 -22.58
C PRO A 127 9.12 -1.29 -23.75
N LEU A 128 10.18 -2.07 -23.51
CA LEU A 128 10.91 -2.75 -24.60
C LEU A 128 10.05 -3.83 -25.27
N PHE A 129 9.17 -4.49 -24.50
CA PHE A 129 8.29 -5.55 -25.03
C PHE A 129 6.93 -5.01 -25.51
N PHE A 130 6.40 -3.97 -24.85
CA PHE A 130 5.01 -3.52 -25.07
C PHE A 130 4.90 -2.05 -25.53
N GLY A 131 6.03 -1.40 -25.80
CA GLY A 131 6.11 -0.04 -26.32
C GLY A 131 5.53 1.02 -25.37
N VAL A 132 5.04 2.12 -25.97
CA VAL A 132 4.49 3.28 -25.25
C VAL A 132 3.29 2.94 -24.36
N ASN A 133 2.53 1.90 -24.72
CA ASN A 133 1.38 1.47 -23.92
C ASN A 133 1.80 0.99 -22.53
N ALA A 134 2.93 0.30 -22.39
CA ALA A 134 3.44 -0.08 -21.07
C ALA A 134 3.88 1.12 -20.24
N VAL A 135 4.45 2.15 -20.86
CA VAL A 135 4.80 3.39 -20.16
C VAL A 135 3.55 4.04 -19.58
N ILE A 136 2.49 4.16 -20.38
CA ILE A 136 1.21 4.73 -19.94
C ILE A 136 0.61 3.91 -18.80
N ILE A 137 0.55 2.58 -18.92
CA ILE A 137 -0.01 1.71 -17.89
C ILE A 137 0.80 1.77 -16.59
N ASN A 138 2.14 1.74 -16.66
CA ASN A 138 2.98 1.84 -15.47
C ASN A 138 2.84 3.20 -14.77
N LEU A 139 2.72 4.29 -15.54
CA LEU A 139 2.44 5.62 -14.99
C LEU A 139 1.09 5.67 -14.30
N MET A 140 0.04 5.13 -14.93
CA MET A 140 -1.28 5.05 -14.33
C MET A 140 -1.26 4.22 -13.04
N LEU A 141 -0.60 3.06 -13.06
CA LEU A 141 -0.44 2.19 -11.88
C LEU A 141 0.21 2.96 -10.73
N PHE A 142 1.31 3.67 -10.98
CA PHE A 142 2.02 4.44 -9.97
C PHE A 142 1.17 5.60 -9.43
N ILE A 143 0.59 6.42 -10.31
CA ILE A 143 -0.20 7.60 -9.93
C ILE A 143 -1.44 7.19 -9.15
N LEU A 144 -2.22 6.24 -9.68
CA LEU A 144 -3.46 5.80 -9.05
C LEU A 144 -3.19 5.16 -7.68
N SER A 145 -2.05 4.46 -7.51
CA SER A 145 -1.67 3.89 -6.20
C SER A 145 -1.45 4.98 -5.15
N TYR A 146 -0.72 6.04 -5.47
CA TYR A 146 -0.52 7.18 -4.55
C TYR A 146 -1.83 7.90 -4.23
N VAL A 147 -2.68 8.09 -5.23
CA VAL A 147 -4.02 8.66 -5.03
C VAL A 147 -4.86 7.74 -4.13
N GLY A 148 -4.78 6.42 -4.32
CA GLY A 148 -5.45 5.43 -3.49
C GLY A 148 -5.01 5.48 -2.02
N PHE A 149 -3.70 5.54 -1.76
CA PHE A 149 -3.16 5.67 -0.40
C PHE A 149 -3.66 6.94 0.28
N GLY A 150 -3.64 8.07 -0.43
CA GLY A 150 -4.12 9.34 0.09
C GLY A 150 -5.62 9.36 0.37
N ILE A 151 -6.42 8.87 -0.59
CA ILE A 151 -7.88 8.81 -0.45
C ILE A 151 -8.29 7.91 0.72
N LEU A 152 -7.67 6.74 0.87
CA LEU A 152 -7.96 5.86 2.01
C LEU A 152 -7.61 6.55 3.34
N ASN A 153 -6.40 7.09 3.48
CA ASN A 153 -5.98 7.73 4.73
C ASN A 153 -6.81 8.96 5.09
N PHE A 154 -7.30 9.71 4.10
CA PHE A 154 -8.08 10.92 4.35
C PHE A 154 -9.57 10.66 4.51
N TYR A 155 -10.18 9.87 3.62
CA TYR A 155 -11.63 9.64 3.59
C TYR A 155 -12.05 8.36 4.33
N GLY A 156 -11.10 7.51 4.74
CA GLY A 156 -11.33 6.39 5.65
C GLY A 156 -11.40 6.82 7.12
N HIS A 157 -11.14 8.09 7.44
CA HIS A 157 -11.27 8.65 8.78
C HIS A 157 -12.15 9.90 8.77
N ASP A 158 -12.92 10.08 9.85
CA ASP A 158 -13.70 11.28 10.10
C ASP A 158 -13.39 11.87 11.49
N ALA A 159 -14.17 12.87 11.92
CA ALA A 159 -13.96 13.50 13.22
C ALA A 159 -14.07 12.53 14.42
N LYS A 160 -14.82 11.44 14.27
CA LYS A 160 -15.08 10.42 15.30
C LYS A 160 -14.08 9.26 15.24
N GLY A 161 -13.30 9.13 14.17
CA GLY A 161 -12.25 8.13 14.01
C GLY A 161 -12.36 7.38 12.66
N PRO A 162 -11.97 6.10 12.59
CA PRO A 162 -12.14 5.30 11.38
C PRO A 162 -13.61 5.24 10.93
N ALA A 163 -13.84 5.36 9.62
CA ALA A 163 -15.16 5.45 9.00
C ALA A 163 -15.24 4.58 7.74
N ASN A 164 -16.36 3.86 7.58
CA ASN A 164 -16.62 3.11 6.35
C ASN A 164 -17.04 4.05 5.21
N ASN A 165 -16.40 3.91 4.05
CA ASN A 165 -16.76 4.63 2.84
C ASN A 165 -16.50 3.73 1.60
N LEU A 166 -17.57 3.12 1.09
CA LEU A 166 -17.48 2.18 -0.03
C LEU A 166 -17.00 2.81 -1.34
N LEU A 167 -17.12 4.13 -1.52
CA LEU A 167 -16.63 4.81 -2.72
C LEU A 167 -15.10 4.77 -2.83
N ILE A 168 -14.41 4.60 -1.70
CA ILE A 168 -12.95 4.40 -1.68
C ILE A 168 -12.57 3.17 -2.52
N ASN A 169 -13.41 2.15 -2.62
CA ASN A 169 -13.14 0.94 -3.41
C ASN A 169 -12.95 1.18 -4.91
N LEU A 170 -13.39 2.34 -5.42
CA LEU A 170 -13.12 2.73 -6.82
C LEU A 170 -11.64 3.01 -7.05
N ILE A 171 -10.90 3.40 -6.00
CA ILE A 171 -9.48 3.73 -6.13
C ILE A 171 -8.59 2.89 -5.23
N ALA A 172 -8.99 2.54 -3.99
CA ALA A 172 -8.28 1.62 -3.11
C ALA A 172 -9.12 0.34 -2.96
N PRO A 173 -8.87 -0.70 -3.79
CA PRO A 173 -9.76 -1.85 -3.94
C PRO A 173 -9.99 -2.61 -2.63
N PHE A 174 -11.27 -2.75 -2.23
CA PHE A 174 -11.72 -3.48 -1.03
C PHE A 174 -11.30 -2.89 0.33
N GLU A 175 -10.82 -1.66 0.35
CA GLU A 175 -10.37 -0.97 1.57
C GLU A 175 -11.44 -0.05 2.19
N GLY A 176 -12.60 0.10 1.53
CA GLY A 176 -13.65 1.02 1.96
C GLY A 176 -14.39 0.62 3.25
N ASN A 177 -14.27 -0.62 3.71
CA ASN A 177 -14.80 -1.05 5.02
C ASN A 177 -13.78 -0.76 6.14
N HIS A 178 -13.30 0.49 6.18
CA HIS A 178 -12.15 0.88 7.00
C HIS A 178 -12.43 0.85 8.51
N LYS A 179 -13.64 1.25 8.94
CA LYS A 179 -14.03 1.16 10.35
C LYS A 179 -14.06 -0.29 10.81
N ASP A 180 -14.73 -1.15 10.07
CA ASP A 180 -14.82 -2.57 10.42
C ASP A 180 -13.42 -3.21 10.45
N HIS A 181 -12.59 -2.83 9.49
CA HIS A 181 -11.20 -3.24 9.46
C HIS A 181 -10.44 -2.82 10.74
N HIS A 182 -10.57 -1.58 11.21
CA HIS A 182 -9.96 -1.14 12.47
C HIS A 182 -10.51 -1.87 13.71
N ASP A 183 -11.81 -2.18 13.73
CA ASP A 183 -12.46 -2.82 14.87
C ASP A 183 -12.07 -4.31 15.03
N TYR A 184 -11.81 -5.01 13.92
CA TYR A 184 -11.66 -6.48 13.92
C TYR A 184 -10.28 -7.01 13.56
N SER A 185 -9.38 -6.18 13.02
CA SER A 185 -8.06 -6.65 12.59
C SER A 185 -7.10 -6.82 13.76
N LYS A 186 -6.27 -7.87 13.70
CA LYS A 186 -5.23 -8.12 14.69
C LYS A 186 -3.94 -7.40 14.27
N ILE A 187 -3.18 -6.89 15.25
CA ILE A 187 -1.86 -6.29 15.07
C ILE A 187 -0.81 -7.24 15.64
#